data_AF-L0JQU6-F1
#
_entry.id   AF-L0JQU6-F1
#
_cell.length_a   1.000
_cell.length_b   1.000
_cell.length_c   1.000
_cell.angle_alpha   90.00
_cell.angle_beta   90.00
_cell.angle_gamma   90.00
#
_symmetry.space_group_name_H-M   'P 1'
#
loop_
_entity.id
_entity.type
_entity.pdbx_description
1 polymer ?
#
loop_
_entity_poly.entity_id
_entity_poly.type
_entity_poly.pdbx_seq_one_letter_code
_entity_poly.pdbx_strand_id
1 'polypeptide(L)'
;MALESVWKGLLVIAAVLLVGVVLVQAGLVSVPWGPDEGQVQVHNESDGGNETELKAVVDVEIADDTRERRTGLSNHDSLERGNGMLFVHNGERDLTYVMREMDFDIDIIFIDADGEITQIHHARAPEPGEDGEELQYSGRGKWVLEVPRGYANETGIEVGDQVEIDLESNRTSIFDTVPADSLERQAAVADPDSVPAAAVGVRHVSVRR
;
A
#
# COMPACT_ATOMS: atom_id res chain seq x y z
N MET A 1 33.24 29.09 -33.14
CA MET A 1 33.03 27.64 -33.40
C MET A 1 32.61 26.86 -32.16
N ALA A 2 33.24 27.02 -30.98
CA ALA A 2 32.79 26.32 -29.76
C ALA A 2 31.40 26.76 -29.25
N LEU A 3 31.10 28.07 -29.29
CA LEU A 3 29.86 28.64 -28.75
C LEU A 3 28.58 28.19 -29.50
N GLU A 4 28.65 28.05 -30.83
CA GLU A 4 27.51 27.58 -31.64
C GLU A 4 27.20 26.10 -31.43
N SER A 5 28.22 25.29 -31.11
CA SER A 5 28.05 23.86 -30.83
C SER A 5 27.44 23.64 -29.44
N VAL A 6 27.82 24.48 -28.46
CA VAL A 6 27.25 24.45 -27.10
C VAL A 6 25.77 24.83 -27.09
N TRP A 7 25.39 25.88 -27.83
CA TRP A 7 23.99 26.31 -27.90
C TRP A 7 23.09 25.27 -28.59
N LYS A 8 23.56 24.66 -29.68
CA LYS A 8 22.84 23.56 -30.34
C LYS A 8 22.67 22.35 -29.43
N GLY A 9 23.69 22.00 -28.64
CA GLY A 9 23.59 20.95 -27.63
C GLY A 9 22.54 21.25 -26.56
N LEU A 10 22.52 22.48 -26.04
CA LEU A 10 21.50 22.93 -25.08
C LEU A 10 20.08 22.89 -25.66
N LEU A 11 19.89 23.27 -26.92
CA LEU A 11 18.57 23.19 -27.57
C LEU A 11 18.08 21.75 -27.73
N VAL A 12 18.96 20.81 -28.06
CA VAL A 12 18.60 19.39 -28.15
C VAL A 12 18.19 18.86 -26.78
N ILE A 13 18.96 19.18 -25.74
CA ILE A 13 18.61 18.78 -24.36
C ILE A 13 17.26 19.39 -23.93
N ALA A 14 17.04 20.68 -24.20
CA ALA A 14 15.78 21.35 -23.88
C ALA A 14 14.60 20.73 -24.63
N ALA A 15 14.76 20.36 -25.90
CA ALA A 15 13.73 19.68 -26.68
C ALA A 15 13.44 18.28 -26.12
N VAL A 16 14.46 17.51 -25.73
CA VAL A 16 14.28 16.19 -25.10
C VAL A 16 13.57 16.31 -23.76
N LEU A 17 13.95 17.29 -22.93
CA LEU A 17 13.27 17.56 -21.65
C LEU A 17 11.80 17.94 -21.87
N LEU A 18 11.52 18.79 -22.84
CA LEU A 18 10.16 19.23 -23.14
C LEU A 18 9.29 18.08 -23.67
N VAL A 19 9.84 17.21 -24.53
CA VAL A 19 9.16 15.98 -24.97
C VAL A 19 8.92 15.05 -23.79
N GLY A 20 9.90 14.88 -22.90
CA GLY A 20 9.74 14.09 -21.68
C GLY A 20 8.60 14.60 -20.80
N VAL A 21 8.52 15.92 -20.57
CA VAL A 21 7.43 16.53 -19.79
C VAL A 21 6.07 16.33 -20.45
N VAL A 22 5.98 16.49 -21.78
CA VAL A 22 4.72 16.28 -22.51
C VAL A 22 4.27 14.83 -22.43
N LEU A 23 5.19 13.87 -22.51
CA LEU A 23 4.87 12.44 -22.38
C LEU A 23 4.37 12.08 -20.98
N VAL A 24 4.93 12.67 -19.93
CA VAL A 24 4.45 12.50 -18.55
C VAL A 24 3.06 13.13 -18.38
N GLN A 25 2.85 14.37 -18.82
CA GLN A 25 1.55 15.04 -18.72
C GLN A 25 0.44 14.35 -19.53
N ALA A 26 0.81 13.67 -20.60
CA ALA A 26 -0.13 12.90 -21.42
C ALA A 26 -0.35 11.46 -20.91
N GLY A 27 0.26 11.06 -19.79
CA GLY A 27 0.10 9.72 -19.20
C GLY A 27 0.76 8.59 -20.00
N LEU A 28 1.63 8.90 -20.97
CA LEU A 28 2.31 7.90 -21.81
C LEU A 28 3.55 7.31 -21.14
N VAL A 29 4.09 7.98 -20.12
CA VAL A 29 5.25 7.53 -19.35
C VAL A 29 4.99 7.81 -17.88
N SER A 30 4.86 6.75 -17.08
CA SER A 30 4.87 6.84 -15.62
C SER A 30 6.29 7.03 -15.10
N VAL A 31 6.45 7.88 -14.09
CA VAL A 31 7.76 8.16 -13.49
C VAL A 31 8.05 7.08 -12.44
N PRO A 32 9.17 6.35 -12.50
CA PRO A 32 9.46 5.22 -11.61
C PRO A 32 9.81 5.62 -10.17
N TRP A 33 9.47 6.85 -9.76
CA TRP A 33 9.78 7.42 -8.44
C TRP A 33 8.53 7.99 -7.76
N GLY A 34 7.33 7.64 -8.24
CA GLY A 34 6.06 8.03 -7.64
C GLY A 34 5.60 7.06 -6.54
N PRO A 35 4.58 7.44 -5.74
CA PRO A 35 3.89 6.51 -4.85
C PRO A 35 3.29 5.35 -5.64
N ASP A 36 3.11 4.20 -5.00
CA ASP A 36 2.35 3.11 -5.59
C ASP A 36 0.88 3.52 -5.69
N GLU A 37 0.24 3.27 -6.83
CA GLU A 37 -1.12 3.68 -7.13
C GLU A 37 -2.01 2.46 -7.43
N GLY A 38 -3.31 2.60 -7.27
CA GLY A 38 -4.29 1.57 -7.59
C GLY A 38 -5.69 2.13 -7.70
N GLN A 39 -6.67 1.24 -7.86
CA GLN A 39 -8.09 1.61 -7.91
C GLN A 39 -8.90 0.75 -6.96
N VAL A 40 -9.83 1.39 -6.25
CA VAL A 40 -10.79 0.76 -5.36
C VAL A 40 -12.19 0.96 -5.92
N GLN A 41 -12.92 -0.13 -6.10
CA GLN A 41 -14.32 -0.12 -6.52
C GLN A 41 -15.20 -0.58 -5.36
N VAL A 42 -16.26 0.17 -5.08
CA VAL A 42 -17.21 -0.16 -4.01
C VAL A 42 -18.55 -0.50 -4.64
N HIS A 43 -19.07 -1.66 -4.26
CA HIS A 43 -20.34 -2.21 -4.70
C HIS A 43 -21.29 -2.39 -3.53
N ASN A 44 -22.60 -2.41 -3.80
CA ASN A 44 -23.59 -2.74 -2.78
C ASN A 44 -23.38 -4.15 -2.18
N GLU A 45 -23.88 -4.35 -0.96
CA GLU A 45 -23.96 -5.68 -0.34
C GLU A 45 -24.70 -6.68 -1.26
N SER A 46 -24.06 -7.81 -1.54
CA SER A 46 -24.58 -8.83 -2.45
C SER A 46 -25.53 -9.79 -1.73
N ASP A 47 -26.78 -9.38 -1.52
CA ASP A 47 -27.78 -10.21 -0.83
C ASP A 47 -28.48 -11.20 -1.79
N GLY A 48 -27.73 -12.22 -2.24
CA GLY A 48 -28.23 -13.49 -2.80
C GLY A 48 -29.22 -13.48 -3.98
N GLY A 49 -29.55 -12.31 -4.52
CA GLY A 49 -30.59 -12.12 -5.54
C GLY A 49 -30.73 -10.71 -6.12
N ASN A 50 -30.02 -9.71 -5.58
CA ASN A 50 -29.92 -8.37 -6.18
C ASN A 50 -28.74 -8.29 -7.15
N GLU A 51 -28.86 -7.46 -8.19
CA GLU A 51 -27.72 -7.15 -9.08
C GLU A 51 -26.68 -6.33 -8.30
N THR A 52 -25.40 -6.69 -8.48
CA THR A 52 -24.28 -5.91 -7.95
C THR A 52 -24.23 -4.55 -8.65
N GLU A 53 -24.48 -3.48 -7.89
CA GLU A 53 -24.46 -2.09 -8.32
C GLU A 53 -23.15 -1.44 -7.87
N LEU A 54 -22.46 -0.79 -8.80
CA LEU A 54 -21.27 0.01 -8.50
C LEU A 54 -21.69 1.33 -7.86
N LYS A 55 -21.26 1.56 -6.61
CA LYS A 55 -21.52 2.80 -5.85
C LYS A 55 -20.43 3.85 -6.06
N ALA A 56 -19.16 3.42 -6.12
CA ALA A 56 -18.04 4.34 -6.21
C ALA A 56 -16.81 3.71 -6.86
N VAL A 57 -15.98 4.56 -7.47
CA VAL A 57 -14.62 4.26 -7.93
C VAL A 57 -13.70 5.31 -7.35
N VAL A 58 -12.62 4.86 -6.71
CA VAL A 58 -11.64 5.71 -6.05
C VAL A 58 -10.26 5.34 -6.56
N ASP A 59 -9.56 6.30 -7.16
CA ASP A 59 -8.13 6.16 -7.47
C ASP A 59 -7.34 6.40 -6.18
N VAL A 60 -6.42 5.50 -5.83
CA VAL A 60 -5.77 5.49 -4.52
C VAL A 60 -4.26 5.54 -4.61
N GLU A 61 -3.66 6.33 -3.74
CA GLU A 61 -2.26 6.14 -3.32
C GLU A 61 -2.20 4.99 -2.30
N ILE A 62 -1.20 4.12 -2.42
CA ILE A 62 -1.06 2.93 -1.59
C ILE A 62 -0.04 3.20 -0.48
N ALA A 63 -0.44 2.92 0.76
CA ALA A 63 0.44 2.92 1.93
C ALA A 63 0.58 1.48 2.47
N ASP A 64 1.63 0.77 2.05
CA ASP A 64 1.86 -0.64 2.40
C ASP A 64 3.05 -0.87 3.33
N ASP A 65 3.86 0.17 3.58
CA ASP A 65 4.94 0.16 4.55
C ASP A 65 4.61 0.96 5.83
N THR A 66 5.40 0.76 6.88
CA THR A 66 5.15 1.38 8.20
C THR A 66 5.33 2.89 8.20
N ARG A 67 6.27 3.41 7.40
CA ARG A 67 6.50 4.84 7.26
C ARG A 67 5.37 5.47 6.49
N GLU A 68 4.99 4.91 5.34
CA GLU A 68 3.87 5.39 4.52
C GLU A 68 2.58 5.41 5.34
N ARG A 69 2.23 4.30 6.01
CA ARG A 69 1.03 4.25 6.86
C ARG A 69 1.07 5.21 8.03
N ARG A 70 2.25 5.55 8.55
CA ARG A 70 2.37 6.50 9.67
C ARG A 70 2.22 7.95 9.20
N THR A 71 2.71 8.25 8.01
CA THR A 71 2.56 9.56 7.37
C THR A 71 1.12 9.76 6.88
N GLY A 72 0.53 8.76 6.21
CA GLY A 72 -0.80 8.85 5.65
C GLY A 72 -0.99 10.13 4.84
N LEU A 73 -2.14 10.78 5.02
CA LEU A 73 -2.48 12.05 4.38
C LEU A 73 -1.89 13.30 5.05
N SER A 74 -1.10 13.20 6.14
CA SER A 74 -0.60 14.37 6.88
C SER A 74 0.31 15.31 6.08
N ASN A 75 0.87 14.86 4.95
CA ASN A 75 1.67 15.69 4.04
C ASN A 75 0.87 16.26 2.86
N HIS A 76 -0.45 16.10 2.85
CA HIS A 76 -1.32 16.57 1.78
C HIS A 76 -2.04 17.84 2.24
N ASP A 77 -2.14 18.82 1.33
CA ASP A 77 -2.91 20.05 1.60
C ASP A 77 -4.42 19.86 1.36
N SER A 78 -4.79 18.84 0.55
CA SER A 78 -6.17 18.52 0.20
C SER A 78 -6.26 17.12 -0.42
N LEU A 79 -7.48 16.58 -0.49
CA LEU A 79 -7.81 15.36 -1.20
C LEU A 79 -8.99 15.60 -2.14
N GLU A 80 -8.79 15.37 -3.44
CA GLU A 80 -9.81 15.59 -4.47
C GLU A 80 -10.87 14.49 -4.45
N ARG A 81 -12.11 14.79 -4.85
CA ARG A 81 -13.16 13.77 -4.99
C ARG A 81 -12.74 12.70 -6.00
N GLY A 82 -13.05 11.45 -5.68
CA GLY A 82 -12.66 10.30 -6.51
C GLY A 82 -11.21 9.87 -6.29
N ASN A 83 -10.45 10.56 -5.43
CA ASN A 83 -9.13 10.12 -4.98
C ASN A 83 -9.18 9.71 -3.50
N GLY A 84 -8.24 8.86 -3.11
CA GLY A 84 -8.11 8.40 -1.73
C GLY A 84 -6.72 7.87 -1.41
N MET A 85 -6.58 7.38 -0.19
CA MET A 85 -5.41 6.62 0.23
C MET A 85 -5.82 5.26 0.77
N LEU A 86 -5.23 4.19 0.25
CA LEU A 86 -5.47 2.83 0.67
C LEU A 86 -4.31 2.34 1.52
N PHE A 87 -4.60 2.01 2.77
CA PHE A 87 -3.63 1.44 3.69
C PHE A 87 -3.76 -0.08 3.68
N VAL A 88 -2.66 -0.76 3.34
CA VAL A 88 -2.62 -2.23 3.26
C VAL A 88 -1.95 -2.79 4.50
N HIS A 89 -2.60 -3.73 5.19
CA HIS A 89 -2.03 -4.46 6.32
C HIS A 89 -1.83 -5.94 5.99
N ASN A 90 -0.83 -6.56 6.61
CA ASN A 90 -0.50 -7.97 6.40
C ASN A 90 -1.61 -8.96 6.80
N GLY A 91 -2.59 -8.52 7.56
CA GLY A 91 -3.72 -9.32 8.00
C GLY A 91 -4.78 -8.50 8.71
N GLU A 92 -5.97 -9.07 8.79
CA GLU A 92 -7.12 -8.46 9.46
C GLU A 92 -6.93 -8.40 10.98
N ARG A 93 -7.15 -7.22 11.55
CA ARG A 93 -7.00 -6.95 12.99
C ARG A 93 -7.77 -5.70 13.38
N ASP A 94 -7.83 -5.44 14.69
CA ASP A 94 -8.25 -4.13 15.17
C ASP A 94 -7.17 -3.10 14.82
N LEU A 95 -7.59 -2.03 14.15
CA LEU A 95 -6.78 -0.93 13.67
C LEU A 95 -7.29 0.35 14.31
N THR A 96 -6.36 1.27 14.58
CA THR A 96 -6.68 2.62 15.06
C THR A 96 -5.94 3.63 14.20
N TYR A 97 -6.70 4.55 13.62
CA TYR A 97 -6.22 5.66 12.81
C TYR A 97 -6.36 6.96 13.58
N VAL A 98 -5.46 7.90 13.32
CA VAL A 98 -5.42 9.21 13.98
C VAL A 98 -5.31 10.31 12.95
N MET A 99 -5.94 11.44 13.23
CA MET A 99 -5.89 12.65 12.39
C MET A 99 -4.64 13.50 12.69
N ARG A 100 -3.49 12.85 12.93
CA ARG A 100 -2.24 13.53 13.31
C ARG A 100 -1.84 14.51 12.23
N GLU A 101 -1.59 15.77 12.61
CA GLU A 101 -1.07 16.81 11.72
C GLU A 101 -1.85 16.92 10.39
N MET A 102 -3.16 16.62 10.41
CA MET A 102 -4.03 16.70 9.24
C MET A 102 -4.55 18.13 9.05
N ASP A 103 -4.65 18.56 7.79
CA ASP A 103 -5.18 19.89 7.44
C ASP A 103 -6.63 19.88 6.97
N PHE A 104 -7.22 18.71 6.75
CA PHE A 104 -8.58 18.56 6.23
C PHE A 104 -9.30 17.34 6.80
N ASP A 105 -10.63 17.41 6.73
CA ASP A 105 -11.52 16.34 7.17
C ASP A 105 -11.55 15.18 6.16
N ILE A 106 -11.71 13.94 6.64
CA ILE A 106 -11.81 12.73 5.80
C ILE A 106 -12.89 11.77 6.29
N ASP A 107 -13.34 10.87 5.43
CA ASP A 107 -14.00 9.64 5.85
C ASP A 107 -12.95 8.51 5.94
N ILE A 108 -13.03 7.71 7.00
CA ILE A 108 -12.15 6.56 7.26
C ILE A 108 -12.99 5.29 7.19
N ILE A 109 -12.71 4.45 6.20
CA ILE A 109 -13.49 3.26 5.87
C ILE A 109 -12.64 2.02 6.15
N PHE A 110 -13.07 1.20 7.10
CA PHE A 110 -12.41 -0.06 7.47
C PHE A 110 -12.99 -1.21 6.65
N ILE A 111 -12.12 -2.03 6.09
CA ILE A 111 -12.48 -3.11 5.16
C ILE A 111 -11.81 -4.41 5.65
N ASP A 112 -12.58 -5.49 5.82
CA ASP A 112 -12.08 -6.78 6.28
C ASP A 112 -11.31 -7.56 5.20
N ALA A 113 -10.81 -8.76 5.51
CA ALA A 113 -10.03 -9.56 4.56
C ALA A 113 -10.82 -10.12 3.37
N ASP A 114 -12.14 -10.22 3.50
CA ASP A 114 -13.06 -10.67 2.45
C ASP A 114 -13.54 -9.48 1.59
N GLY A 115 -13.17 -8.25 1.96
CA GLY A 115 -13.46 -7.02 1.23
C GLY A 115 -14.75 -6.35 1.67
N GLU A 116 -15.38 -6.78 2.77
CA GLU A 116 -16.59 -6.14 3.30
C GLU A 116 -16.22 -4.88 4.10
N ILE A 117 -16.97 -3.80 3.91
CA ILE A 117 -16.85 -2.60 4.75
C ILE A 117 -17.41 -2.90 6.14
N THR A 118 -16.55 -2.89 7.15
CA THR A 118 -16.92 -3.19 8.54
C THR A 118 -17.30 -1.95 9.33
N GLN A 119 -16.73 -0.80 8.97
CA GLN A 119 -16.95 0.45 9.70
C GLN A 119 -16.62 1.67 8.87
N ILE A 120 -17.39 2.74 9.06
CA ILE A 120 -17.15 4.06 8.45
C ILE A 120 -17.15 5.10 9.56
N HIS A 121 -16.14 5.96 9.58
CA HIS A 121 -16.06 7.12 10.45
C HIS A 121 -15.93 8.39 9.64
N HIS A 122 -16.59 9.46 10.09
CA HIS A 122 -16.44 10.80 9.51
C HIS A 122 -15.52 11.62 10.43
N ALA A 123 -14.23 11.68 10.08
CA ALA A 123 -13.20 12.29 10.89
C ALA A 123 -13.04 13.78 10.58
N ARG A 124 -12.92 14.61 11.63
CA ARG A 124 -12.61 16.03 11.49
C ARG A 124 -11.10 16.26 11.52
N ALA A 125 -10.63 17.32 10.89
CA ALA A 125 -9.28 17.82 11.11
C ALA A 125 -9.11 18.31 12.56
N PRO A 126 -7.87 18.31 13.09
CA PRO A 126 -7.50 18.99 14.32
C PRO A 126 -7.90 20.47 14.33
N GLU A 127 -8.37 20.96 15.46
CA GLU A 127 -8.62 22.39 15.68
C GLU A 127 -7.30 23.13 15.97
N PRO A 128 -7.25 24.48 15.83
CA PRO A 128 -6.05 25.25 16.18
C PRO A 128 -5.56 24.98 17.60
N GLY A 129 -4.37 24.40 17.72
CA GLY A 129 -3.75 24.02 19.00
C GLY A 129 -3.88 22.53 19.35
N GLU A 130 -4.58 21.74 18.53
CA GLU A 130 -4.57 20.28 18.58
C GLU A 130 -3.53 19.73 17.58
N ASP A 131 -2.85 18.64 17.94
CA ASP A 131 -1.95 17.91 17.04
C ASP A 131 -2.65 16.73 16.34
N GLY A 132 -3.88 16.40 16.75
CA GLY A 132 -4.70 15.33 16.19
C GLY A 132 -4.44 13.93 16.74
N GLU A 133 -3.49 13.73 17.67
CA GLU A 133 -3.18 12.39 18.22
C GLU A 133 -4.32 11.83 19.11
N GLU A 134 -5.16 12.72 19.65
CA GLU A 134 -6.35 12.35 20.43
C GLU A 134 -7.56 12.00 19.56
N LEU A 135 -7.54 12.34 18.27
CA LEU A 135 -8.62 12.06 17.32
C LEU A 135 -8.46 10.65 16.74
N GLN A 136 -8.83 9.67 17.56
CA GLN A 136 -8.67 8.24 17.27
C GLN A 136 -9.96 7.60 16.75
N TYR A 137 -9.83 6.90 15.63
CA TYR A 137 -10.91 6.15 14.98
C TYR A 137 -10.49 4.70 14.86
N SER A 138 -11.24 3.79 15.50
CA SER A 138 -10.92 2.37 15.52
C SER A 138 -11.94 1.57 14.74
N GLY A 139 -11.47 0.47 14.14
CA GLY A 139 -12.29 -0.49 13.42
C GLY A 139 -11.51 -1.77 13.12
N ARG A 140 -12.22 -2.82 12.70
CA ARG A 140 -11.61 -4.11 12.36
C ARG A 140 -11.43 -4.20 10.85
N GLY A 141 -10.21 -4.40 10.38
CA GLY A 141 -9.96 -4.45 8.95
C GLY A 141 -8.59 -5.01 8.60
N LYS A 142 -8.45 -5.45 7.35
CA LYS A 142 -7.18 -5.71 6.68
C LYS A 142 -6.75 -4.50 5.85
N TRP A 143 -7.71 -3.75 5.34
CA TRP A 143 -7.49 -2.51 4.61
C TRP A 143 -8.22 -1.35 5.27
N VAL A 144 -7.72 -0.15 5.05
CA VAL A 144 -8.40 1.10 5.41
C VAL A 144 -8.34 2.02 4.21
N LEU A 145 -9.48 2.55 3.79
CA LEU A 145 -9.60 3.53 2.73
C LEU A 145 -9.93 4.90 3.35
N GLU A 146 -9.08 5.88 3.10
CA GLU A 146 -9.33 7.28 3.43
C GLU A 146 -9.76 8.05 2.17
N VAL A 147 -10.90 8.75 2.26
CA VAL A 147 -11.50 9.53 1.17
C VAL A 147 -11.95 10.90 1.68
N PRO A 148 -12.23 11.89 0.81
CA PRO A 148 -12.72 13.20 1.25
C PRO A 148 -13.95 13.08 2.14
N ARG A 149 -14.06 13.94 3.16
CA ARG A 149 -15.19 13.83 4.09
C ARG A 149 -16.55 13.97 3.40
N GLY A 150 -17.46 13.10 3.79
CA GLY A 150 -18.82 13.02 3.27
C GLY A 150 -18.91 12.24 1.95
N TYR A 151 -17.80 11.77 1.39
CA TYR A 151 -17.80 10.98 0.16
C TYR A 151 -18.65 9.71 0.32
N ALA A 152 -18.58 9.04 1.48
CA ALA A 152 -19.41 7.86 1.73
C ALA A 152 -20.91 8.22 1.69
N ASN A 153 -21.31 9.37 2.26
CA ASN A 153 -22.70 9.82 2.22
C ASN A 153 -23.14 10.23 0.81
N GLU A 154 -22.27 10.89 0.04
CA GLU A 154 -22.56 11.37 -1.32
C GLU A 154 -22.75 10.19 -2.29
N THR A 155 -22.00 9.11 -2.12
CA THR A 155 -22.01 7.91 -2.98
C THR A 155 -22.93 6.79 -2.49
N GLY A 156 -23.43 6.89 -1.25
CA GLY A 156 -24.28 5.87 -0.64
C GLY A 156 -23.50 4.63 -0.18
N ILE A 157 -22.19 4.76 0.03
CA ILE A 157 -21.37 3.71 0.64
C ILE A 157 -21.82 3.49 2.08
N GLU A 158 -22.00 2.23 2.46
CA GLU A 158 -22.45 1.82 3.79
C GLU A 158 -21.70 0.58 4.29
N VAL A 159 -21.84 0.29 5.58
CA VAL A 159 -21.31 -0.94 6.18
C VAL A 159 -22.03 -2.15 5.57
N GLY A 160 -21.28 -3.20 5.20
CA GLY A 160 -21.77 -4.37 4.47
C GLY A 160 -21.52 -4.31 2.95
N ASP A 161 -21.19 -3.13 2.40
CA ASP A 161 -20.81 -3.00 1.00
C ASP A 161 -19.51 -3.77 0.69
N GLN A 162 -19.39 -4.22 -0.55
CA GLN A 162 -18.26 -5.01 -1.02
C GLN A 162 -17.24 -4.15 -1.74
N VAL A 163 -15.97 -4.32 -1.40
CA VAL A 163 -14.85 -3.59 -1.98
C VAL A 163 -14.01 -4.53 -2.85
N GLU A 164 -13.76 -4.12 -4.08
CA GLU A 164 -12.78 -4.72 -4.99
C GLU A 164 -11.56 -3.78 -5.10
N ILE A 165 -10.36 -4.35 -4.97
CA ILE A 165 -9.10 -3.60 -4.94
C ILE A 165 -8.22 -4.10 -6.09
N ASP A 166 -7.98 -3.23 -7.07
CA ASP A 166 -7.02 -3.46 -8.14
C ASP A 166 -5.75 -2.66 -7.85
N LEU A 167 -4.69 -3.37 -7.45
CA LEU A 167 -3.39 -2.75 -7.20
C LEU A 167 -2.57 -2.83 -8.48
N GLU A 168 -2.35 -1.68 -9.13
CA GLU A 168 -1.42 -1.59 -10.26
C GLU A 168 0.01 -1.77 -9.73
N SER A 169 0.39 -3.01 -9.48
CA SER A 169 1.73 -3.37 -9.06
C SER A 169 2.70 -2.97 -10.17
N ASN A 170 3.43 -1.86 -10.02
CA ASN A 170 4.63 -1.59 -10.81
C ASN A 170 5.79 -2.52 -10.38
N ARG A 171 5.50 -3.81 -10.29
CA ARG A 171 6.49 -4.87 -10.28
C ARG A 171 6.74 -5.25 -11.72
N THR A 172 7.44 -4.36 -12.44
CA THR A 172 8.11 -4.77 -13.67
C THR A 172 8.90 -6.04 -13.33
N SER A 173 8.53 -7.12 -14.00
CA SER A 173 9.20 -8.42 -13.97
C SER A 173 10.67 -8.23 -14.34
N ILE A 174 11.52 -8.00 -13.34
CA ILE A 174 12.98 -8.08 -13.45
C ILE A 174 13.53 -9.04 -12.37
N PHE A 175 12.76 -10.05 -11.99
CA PHE A 175 13.29 -11.26 -11.34
C PHE A 175 12.44 -12.47 -11.73
N ASP A 176 12.22 -12.64 -13.04
CA ASP A 176 11.81 -13.92 -13.61
C ASP A 176 12.84 -14.37 -14.64
N THR A 177 14.12 -14.36 -14.24
CA THR A 177 15.18 -15.17 -14.83
C THR A 177 16.31 -15.33 -13.81
N VAL A 178 16.09 -16.13 -12.76
CA VAL A 178 17.17 -16.91 -12.16
C VAL A 178 16.59 -18.30 -11.89
N PRO A 179 16.94 -19.33 -12.69
CA PRO A 179 16.55 -20.69 -12.34
C PRO A 179 17.14 -21.03 -10.97
N ALA A 180 16.30 -21.63 -10.13
CA ALA A 180 16.64 -22.16 -8.82
C ALA A 180 17.63 -23.34 -8.95
N ASP A 181 18.89 -23.06 -9.29
CA ASP A 181 19.98 -24.04 -9.24
C ASP A 181 21.34 -23.33 -9.27
N SER A 182 21.71 -22.57 -8.24
CA SER A 182 23.07 -22.00 -8.10
C SER A 182 23.40 -21.40 -6.72
N LEU A 183 22.93 -21.95 -5.60
CA LEU A 183 23.50 -21.59 -4.28
C LEU A 183 23.56 -22.80 -3.32
N GLU A 184 24.13 -23.91 -3.78
CA GLU A 184 24.79 -24.87 -2.87
C GLU A 184 26.21 -25.11 -3.38
N ARG A 185 27.17 -24.36 -2.84
CA ARG A 185 28.60 -24.73 -2.69
C ARG A 185 29.38 -23.53 -2.15
N GLN A 186 29.44 -23.41 -0.82
CA GLN A 186 30.68 -23.16 -0.04
C GLN A 186 30.33 -22.61 1.35
N ALA A 187 30.20 -23.52 2.33
CA ALA A 187 30.50 -23.25 3.73
C ALA A 187 30.71 -24.58 4.46
N ALA A 188 31.86 -25.21 4.22
CA ALA A 188 32.37 -26.29 5.06
C ALA A 188 33.90 -26.28 4.99
N VAL A 189 34.51 -25.33 5.70
CA VAL A 189 35.91 -25.42 6.10
C VAL A 189 35.89 -25.91 7.55
N ALA A 190 36.44 -27.11 7.71
CA ALA A 190 36.54 -27.83 8.96
C ALA A 190 37.46 -27.12 9.97
N ASP A 191 37.04 -27.12 11.22
CA ASP A 191 37.89 -26.94 12.40
C ASP A 191 38.50 -28.32 12.75
N PRO A 192 39.84 -28.49 12.70
CA PRO A 192 40.48 -29.76 12.97
C PRO A 192 41.20 -29.78 14.33
N ASP A 193 40.56 -29.41 15.45
CA ASP A 193 41.20 -29.62 16.77
C ASP A 193 40.22 -29.79 17.96
N SER A 194 39.38 -30.82 17.94
CA SER A 194 38.80 -31.35 19.19
C SER A 194 38.69 -32.88 19.19
N VAL A 195 39.62 -33.48 19.95
CA VAL A 195 39.80 -34.93 20.16
C VAL A 195 38.70 -35.50 21.08
N PRO A 196 38.21 -36.74 20.85
CA PRO A 196 37.09 -37.34 21.57
C PRO A 196 37.52 -38.09 22.84
N ALA A 197 36.63 -38.13 23.84
CA ALA A 197 36.70 -39.07 24.96
C ALA A 197 35.49 -40.00 24.93
N ALA A 198 35.76 -41.30 24.90
CA ALA A 198 34.83 -42.41 24.83
C ALA A 198 34.19 -42.77 26.17
N ALA A 199 32.93 -43.24 26.14
CA ALA A 199 32.34 -44.25 27.03
C ALA A 199 30.92 -44.59 26.49
N VAL A 200 30.72 -45.72 25.81
CA VAL A 200 30.25 -47.02 26.34
C VAL A 200 28.92 -46.92 27.14
N GLY A 201 27.86 -47.57 26.64
CA GLY A 201 26.79 -48.04 27.55
C GLY A 201 25.35 -48.22 27.04
N VAL A 202 25.11 -49.31 26.30
CA VAL A 202 23.94 -50.21 26.40
C VAL A 202 22.49 -49.73 26.08
N ARG A 203 21.95 -50.47 25.11
CA ARG A 203 20.55 -50.70 24.69
C ARG A 203 19.49 -50.82 25.82
N HIS A 204 18.29 -50.33 25.55
CA HIS A 204 17.07 -51.14 25.73
C HIS A 204 15.93 -50.72 24.80
N VAL A 205 15.21 -51.74 24.32
CA VAL A 205 14.04 -51.74 23.45
C VAL A 205 12.78 -52.00 24.31
N SER A 206 11.61 -51.61 23.78
CA SER A 206 10.24 -52.15 24.02
C SER A 206 9.28 -51.10 24.64
N VAL A 207 8.29 -50.52 23.93
CA VAL A 207 7.04 -51.03 23.29
C VAL A 207 5.87 -51.24 24.27
N ARG A 208 4.76 -50.51 24.00
CA ARG A 208 3.33 -50.67 24.42
C ARG A 208 3.03 -50.58 25.93
N ARG A 209 1.93 -50.00 26.42
CA ARG A 209 0.58 -49.72 25.91
C ARG A 209 0.14 -48.31 26.29
#